data_AF-A0A8C9Z2M0-F1
#
_entry.id   AF-A0A8C9Z2M0-F1
#
_cell.length_a   1.000
_cell.length_b   1.000
_cell.length_c   1.000
_cell.angle_alpha   90.00
_cell.angle_beta   90.00
_cell.angle_gamma   90.00
#
_symmetry.space_group_name_H-M   'P 1'
#
loop_
_entity.id
_entity.type
_entity.pdbx_description
1 polymer ?
#
loop_
_entity_poly.entity_id
_entity_poly.type
_entity_poly.pdbx_seq_one_letter_code
_entity_poly.pdbx_strand_id
1 'polypeptide(L)'
;MDFTECYGDSVSSVAAAARSGCRKRVRRLIKRGFSVDCRDNRGWNALHEAAAAGSKECVRDILAAAGAGSSRSCSAYVNSLTHEGESACHLAAQRGHLAVVRLLLEAHSNINQLTNDLSCPLYAAVDGGYKEVVELLLSKGAEVNRTHTASCWTCLHQAVYKGHSEIVRILANVCNLEALDDHKISSLFVAAQYGQQECLEILVNAGANVSTQAADLATPLLIASQEGHQSCVDYLLDHGADPNVACSHEWPQLPIHAAAEFGHISVLRRLIAVTDRACDRSDGMVSPLYVAIHSHQSKSVEMLLREGFSPDAQDCTHILGIRSPLSFALCRTSSKPYSESVGLLVAAGASLSEEDWIYALATDETDLLQLILKHRWIPRPETLTRDCSVPHHHGKTVLKLQEVRELLCVALNQVHFAARWLPLLLKAGLEPSLLLQPHMLEQADSEVLNYLLEFVNWSNLSPPLKHILDRRRTEKTWEPCPHFDSVPCLSHMCRLQVRSVLGPDLLMRTDVVQQLPVPSLLYDFLQFGDIPEASYTHSPPSPLSNRLQGYRSAHEHRHVL
;
A
#
# COMPACT_ATOMS: atom_id res chain seq x y z
N MET A 1 17.12 4.91 -34.12
CA MET A 1 17.67 6.11 -34.79
C MET A 1 16.87 6.27 -36.07
N ASP A 2 16.14 7.36 -36.22
CA ASP A 2 15.29 7.61 -37.38
C ASP A 2 16.16 8.17 -38.52
N PHE A 3 16.52 7.30 -39.47
CA PHE A 3 17.37 7.66 -40.62
C PHE A 3 16.58 8.38 -41.74
N THR A 4 15.30 8.71 -41.52
CA THR A 4 14.43 9.31 -42.54
C THR A 4 14.79 10.76 -42.91
N GLU A 5 15.52 11.49 -42.07
CA GLU A 5 15.91 12.89 -42.35
C GLU A 5 17.16 13.05 -43.23
N CYS A 6 17.95 12.00 -43.46
CA CYS A 6 19.23 12.11 -44.18
C CYS A 6 19.21 11.72 -45.67
N TYR A 7 18.10 11.20 -46.21
CA TYR A 7 18.00 10.80 -47.62
C TYR A 7 16.75 11.39 -48.27
N GLY A 8 16.91 12.15 -49.36
CA GLY A 8 15.79 12.72 -50.10
C GLY A 8 14.80 11.65 -50.60
N ASP A 9 13.51 12.01 -50.66
CA ASP A 9 12.42 11.10 -51.02
C ASP A 9 12.66 10.47 -52.41
N SER A 10 13.03 9.18 -52.45
CA SER A 10 13.38 8.42 -53.66
C SER A 10 12.17 7.79 -54.35
N VAL A 11 10.98 8.21 -53.95
CA VAL A 11 9.69 7.65 -54.39
C VAL A 11 9.48 7.87 -55.87
N SER A 12 9.15 6.78 -56.57
CA SER A 12 8.84 6.83 -57.99
C SER A 12 7.61 7.71 -58.27
N SER A 13 7.53 8.29 -59.47
CA SER A 13 6.40 9.14 -59.86
C SER A 13 5.05 8.41 -59.77
N VAL A 14 5.05 7.10 -60.00
CA VAL A 14 3.86 6.22 -59.85
C VAL A 14 3.50 6.05 -58.38
N ALA A 15 4.48 5.79 -57.52
CA ALA A 15 4.28 5.65 -56.08
C ALA A 15 3.84 6.97 -55.41
N ALA A 16 4.39 8.13 -55.82
CA ALA A 16 3.91 9.44 -55.36
C ALA A 16 2.46 9.74 -55.80
N ALA A 17 2.10 9.32 -57.02
CA ALA A 17 0.72 9.42 -57.51
C ALA A 17 -0.23 8.48 -56.76
N ALA A 18 0.25 7.31 -56.33
CA ALA A 18 -0.48 6.35 -55.51
C ALA A 18 -0.68 6.86 -54.07
N ARG A 19 0.36 7.42 -53.44
CA ARG A 19 0.32 8.06 -52.12
C ARG A 19 -0.73 9.16 -52.05
N SER A 20 -0.81 9.99 -53.09
CA SER A 20 -1.81 11.07 -53.19
C SER A 20 -3.21 10.60 -53.60
N GLY A 21 -3.42 9.29 -53.83
CA GLY A 21 -4.69 8.71 -54.27
C GLY A 21 -5.16 9.15 -55.66
N CYS A 22 -4.28 9.75 -56.47
CA CYS A 22 -4.67 10.32 -57.75
C CYS A 22 -4.73 9.25 -58.86
N ARG A 23 -5.83 8.49 -58.89
CA ARG A 23 -6.07 7.42 -59.88
C ARG A 23 -5.81 7.83 -61.34
N LYS A 24 -6.20 9.05 -61.72
CA LYS A 24 -5.99 9.58 -63.09
C LYS A 24 -4.50 9.70 -63.43
N ARG A 25 -3.66 10.13 -62.48
CA ARG A 25 -2.21 10.23 -62.65
C ARG A 25 -1.56 8.85 -62.69
N VAL A 26 -1.94 7.95 -61.79
CA VAL A 26 -1.46 6.55 -61.78
C VAL A 26 -1.69 5.88 -63.14
N ARG A 27 -2.94 5.90 -63.66
CA ARG A 27 -3.25 5.32 -64.99
C ARG A 27 -2.47 5.97 -66.13
N ARG A 28 -2.28 7.29 -66.10
CA ARG A 28 -1.52 8.00 -67.13
C ARG A 28 -0.05 7.57 -67.14
N LEU A 29 0.56 7.42 -65.97
CA LEU A 29 1.96 7.02 -65.84
C LEU A 29 2.15 5.55 -66.25
N ILE A 30 1.26 4.65 -65.83
CA ILE A 30 1.28 3.24 -66.27
C ILE A 30 1.16 3.13 -67.80
N LYS A 31 0.24 3.87 -68.42
CA LYS A 31 0.10 3.91 -69.90
C LYS A 31 1.34 4.43 -70.62
N ARG A 32 2.15 5.26 -69.97
CA ARG A 32 3.42 5.78 -70.50
C ARG A 32 4.60 4.82 -70.29
N GLY A 33 4.37 3.64 -69.72
CA GLY A 33 5.40 2.61 -69.51
C GLY A 33 6.21 2.77 -68.22
N PHE A 34 5.79 3.62 -67.28
CA PHE A 34 6.46 3.71 -65.97
C PHE A 34 6.19 2.43 -65.16
N SER A 35 7.25 1.85 -64.59
CA SER A 35 7.15 0.64 -63.76
C SER A 35 6.43 0.91 -62.44
N VAL A 36 5.64 -0.08 -61.99
CA VAL A 36 4.96 -0.08 -60.68
C VAL A 36 5.83 -0.72 -59.58
N ASP A 37 6.93 -1.38 -59.95
CA ASP A 37 7.80 -2.14 -59.02
C ASP A 37 9.08 -1.39 -58.61
N CYS A 38 9.18 -0.11 -58.94
CA CYS A 38 10.26 0.73 -58.43
C CYS A 38 10.11 0.87 -56.91
N ARG A 39 11.13 0.43 -56.18
CA ARG A 39 11.24 0.56 -54.72
C ARG A 39 11.97 1.83 -54.35
N ASP A 40 11.53 2.49 -53.29
CA ASP A 40 12.24 3.60 -52.65
C ASP A 40 13.26 3.09 -51.60
N ASN A 41 13.91 4.03 -50.89
CA ASN A 41 14.89 3.77 -49.84
C ASN A 41 14.34 3.03 -48.61
N ARG A 42 13.02 2.94 -48.44
CA ARG A 42 12.34 2.14 -47.39
C ARG A 42 11.94 0.75 -47.89
N GLY A 43 12.20 0.46 -49.16
CA GLY A 43 11.71 -0.73 -49.84
C GLY A 43 10.22 -0.63 -50.27
N TRP A 44 9.62 0.55 -50.19
CA TRP A 44 8.22 0.77 -50.56
C TRP A 44 8.08 0.86 -52.07
N ASN A 45 7.08 0.19 -52.65
CA ASN A 45 6.71 0.32 -54.04
C ASN A 45 5.36 1.05 -54.16
N ALA A 46 4.86 1.21 -55.40
CA ALA A 46 3.60 1.89 -55.62
C ALA A 46 2.39 1.19 -54.94
N LEU A 47 2.46 -0.13 -54.75
CA LEU A 47 1.42 -0.89 -54.06
C LEU A 47 1.40 -0.60 -52.56
N HIS A 48 2.56 -0.56 -51.90
CA HIS A 48 2.70 -0.16 -50.49
C HIS A 48 2.12 1.23 -50.24
N GLU A 49 2.49 2.22 -51.06
CA GLU A 49 1.95 3.59 -50.97
C GLU A 49 0.44 3.65 -51.21
N ALA A 50 -0.07 2.96 -52.24
CA ALA A 50 -1.50 2.92 -52.53
C ALA A 50 -2.30 2.28 -51.38
N ALA A 51 -1.75 1.21 -50.79
CA ALA A 51 -2.38 0.47 -49.72
C ALA A 51 -2.41 1.26 -48.42
N ALA A 52 -1.27 1.87 -48.06
CA ALA A 52 -1.15 2.76 -46.91
C ALA A 52 -2.05 4.02 -47.05
N ALA A 53 -2.24 4.52 -48.26
CA ALA A 53 -3.14 5.64 -48.55
C ALA A 53 -4.63 5.26 -48.63
N GLY A 54 -4.98 3.97 -48.56
CA GLY A 54 -6.38 3.51 -48.65
C GLY A 54 -7.00 3.64 -50.04
N SER A 55 -6.21 3.87 -51.08
CA SER A 55 -6.68 4.21 -52.42
C SER A 55 -7.05 2.96 -53.23
N LYS A 56 -8.22 2.37 -52.95
CA LYS A 56 -8.74 1.13 -53.56
C LYS A 56 -8.59 1.09 -55.08
N GLU A 57 -8.94 2.18 -55.78
CA GLU A 57 -8.86 2.22 -57.24
C GLU A 57 -7.42 2.25 -57.75
N CYS A 58 -6.51 2.93 -57.05
CA CYS A 58 -5.09 2.93 -57.38
C CYS A 58 -4.51 1.52 -57.20
N VAL A 59 -4.83 0.85 -56.09
CA VAL A 59 -4.42 -0.54 -55.84
C VAL A 59 -4.91 -1.45 -56.97
N ARG A 60 -6.19 -1.34 -57.37
CA ARG A 60 -6.75 -2.13 -58.49
C ARG A 60 -6.00 -1.89 -59.81
N ASP A 61 -5.79 -0.63 -60.18
CA ASP A 61 -5.14 -0.28 -61.43
C ASP A 61 -3.65 -0.69 -61.44
N ILE A 62 -2.97 -0.65 -60.27
CA ILE A 62 -1.58 -1.10 -60.09
C ILE A 62 -1.48 -2.63 -60.20
N LEU A 63 -2.36 -3.37 -59.53
CA LEU A 63 -2.38 -4.85 -59.61
C LEU A 63 -2.69 -5.35 -61.02
N ALA A 64 -3.62 -4.69 -61.72
CA ALA A 64 -3.92 -5.01 -63.12
C ALA A 64 -2.70 -4.79 -64.04
N ALA A 65 -1.90 -3.75 -63.78
CA ALA A 65 -0.68 -3.49 -64.53
C ALA A 65 0.43 -4.51 -64.21
N ALA A 66 0.59 -4.90 -62.95
CA ALA A 66 1.55 -5.93 -62.53
C ALA A 66 1.20 -7.33 -63.08
N GLY A 67 -0.10 -7.63 -63.25
CA GLY A 67 -0.58 -8.90 -63.78
C GLY A 67 -0.36 -9.13 -65.28
N ALA A 68 -0.02 -8.10 -66.05
CA ALA A 68 0.12 -8.19 -67.51
C ALA A 68 1.34 -9.02 -67.98
N GLY A 69 2.33 -9.28 -67.12
CA GLY A 69 3.55 -10.01 -67.46
C GLY A 69 3.51 -11.53 -67.24
N SER A 70 2.78 -12.03 -66.23
CA SER A 70 2.49 -13.45 -65.91
C SER A 70 1.83 -13.57 -64.51
N SER A 71 0.97 -14.57 -64.29
CA SER A 71 0.31 -14.82 -62.98
C SER A 71 1.30 -15.03 -61.82
N ARG A 72 2.44 -15.70 -62.06
CA ARG A 72 3.49 -15.91 -61.04
C ARG A 72 4.18 -14.61 -60.63
N SER A 73 4.33 -13.66 -61.55
CA SER A 73 4.94 -12.35 -61.28
C SER A 73 3.99 -11.46 -60.46
N CYS A 74 2.68 -11.55 -60.72
CA CYS A 74 1.66 -10.83 -59.94
C CYS A 74 1.64 -11.28 -58.47
N SER A 75 1.66 -12.59 -58.22
CA SER A 75 1.68 -13.14 -56.86
C SER A 75 2.94 -12.75 -56.07
N ALA A 76 4.11 -12.69 -56.73
CA ALA A 76 5.34 -12.23 -56.11
C ALA A 76 5.28 -10.72 -55.79
N TYR A 77 4.67 -9.92 -56.66
CA TYR A 77 4.52 -8.48 -56.47
C TYR A 77 3.54 -8.11 -55.35
N VAL A 78 2.37 -8.76 -55.27
CA VAL A 78 1.38 -8.54 -54.20
C VAL A 78 1.98 -8.82 -52.81
N ASN A 79 2.92 -9.77 -52.74
CA ASN A 79 3.60 -10.19 -51.52
C ASN A 79 5.00 -9.55 -51.37
N SER A 80 5.29 -8.49 -52.12
CA SER A 80 6.51 -7.70 -51.89
C SER A 80 6.51 -7.16 -50.47
N LEU A 81 7.70 -7.05 -49.88
CA LEU A 81 7.88 -6.54 -48.52
C LEU A 81 8.71 -5.26 -48.52
N THR A 82 8.42 -4.37 -47.57
CA THR A 82 9.28 -3.23 -47.21
C THR A 82 10.54 -3.71 -46.49
N HIS A 83 11.48 -2.81 -46.19
CA HIS A 83 12.67 -3.16 -45.39
C HIS A 83 12.30 -3.62 -43.96
N GLU A 84 11.16 -3.17 -43.45
CA GLU A 84 10.61 -3.60 -42.16
C GLU A 84 9.81 -4.92 -42.24
N GLY A 85 9.79 -5.57 -43.41
CA GLY A 85 9.07 -6.81 -43.64
C GLY A 85 7.55 -6.61 -43.80
N GLU A 86 7.07 -5.38 -43.98
CA GLU A 86 5.64 -5.08 -44.10
C GLU A 86 5.14 -5.41 -45.50
N SER A 87 4.01 -6.11 -45.58
CA SER A 87 3.28 -6.29 -46.84
C SER A 87 2.30 -5.13 -47.08
N ALA A 88 1.85 -4.96 -48.33
CA ALA A 88 0.76 -4.03 -48.63
C ALA A 88 -0.52 -4.34 -47.83
N CYS A 89 -0.79 -5.62 -47.54
CA CYS A 89 -1.94 -6.03 -46.73
C CYS A 89 -1.77 -5.62 -45.27
N HIS A 90 -0.55 -5.74 -44.71
CA HIS A 90 -0.22 -5.26 -43.38
C HIS A 90 -0.46 -3.75 -43.25
N LEU A 91 0.11 -2.95 -44.16
CA LEU A 91 -0.04 -1.48 -44.15
C LEU A 91 -1.50 -1.02 -44.29
N ALA A 92 -2.29 -1.72 -45.12
CA ALA A 92 -3.71 -1.44 -45.26
C ALA A 92 -4.50 -1.81 -43.99
N ALA A 93 -4.15 -2.93 -43.34
CA ALA A 93 -4.80 -3.39 -42.12
C ALA A 93 -4.47 -2.48 -40.91
N GLN A 94 -3.20 -2.08 -40.77
CA GLN A 94 -2.71 -1.13 -39.76
C GLN A 94 -3.41 0.24 -39.81
N ARG A 95 -4.02 0.58 -40.95
CA ARG A 95 -4.71 1.86 -41.18
C ARG A 95 -6.21 1.72 -41.40
N GLY A 96 -6.77 0.53 -41.19
CA GLY A 96 -8.22 0.30 -41.26
C GLY A 96 -8.82 0.30 -42.66
N HIS A 97 -8.01 0.16 -43.71
CA HIS A 97 -8.49 0.27 -45.10
C HIS A 97 -9.18 -1.00 -45.60
N LEU A 98 -10.37 -1.31 -45.07
CA LEU A 98 -11.14 -2.52 -45.36
C LEU A 98 -11.25 -2.86 -46.85
N ALA A 99 -11.58 -1.87 -47.68
CA ALA A 99 -11.78 -2.08 -49.10
C ALA A 99 -10.49 -2.44 -49.85
N VAL A 100 -9.34 -1.97 -49.35
CA VAL A 100 -8.01 -2.32 -49.85
C VAL A 100 -7.62 -3.71 -49.38
N VAL A 101 -7.76 -4.01 -48.09
CA VAL A 101 -7.46 -5.34 -47.52
C VAL A 101 -8.23 -6.42 -48.30
N ARG A 102 -9.53 -6.23 -48.54
CA ARG A 102 -10.35 -7.16 -49.33
C ARG A 102 -9.77 -7.41 -50.72
N LEU A 103 -9.38 -6.34 -51.41
CA LEU A 103 -8.85 -6.41 -52.77
C LEU A 103 -7.47 -7.09 -52.81
N LEU A 104 -6.62 -6.86 -51.81
CA LEU A 104 -5.32 -7.52 -51.69
C LEU A 104 -5.46 -9.01 -51.40
N LEU A 105 -6.42 -9.42 -50.55
CA LEU A 105 -6.72 -10.82 -50.28
C LEU A 105 -7.31 -11.53 -51.52
N GLU A 106 -8.18 -10.87 -52.28
CA GLU A 106 -8.67 -11.35 -53.59
C GLU A 106 -7.51 -11.55 -54.59
N ALA A 107 -6.45 -10.76 -54.46
CA ALA A 107 -5.22 -10.88 -55.26
C ALA A 107 -4.18 -11.86 -54.66
N HIS A 108 -4.60 -12.74 -53.75
CA HIS A 108 -3.75 -13.75 -53.09
C HIS A 108 -2.58 -13.18 -52.27
N SER A 109 -2.82 -12.06 -51.58
CA SER A 109 -1.89 -11.59 -50.54
C SER A 109 -1.81 -12.58 -49.38
N ASN A 110 -0.61 -12.80 -48.86
CA ASN A 110 -0.35 -13.65 -47.71
C ASN A 110 -0.92 -12.99 -46.44
N ILE A 111 -2.07 -13.50 -46.00
CA ILE A 111 -2.81 -13.02 -44.83
C ILE A 111 -2.03 -13.14 -43.51
N ASN A 112 -1.06 -14.05 -43.45
CA ASN A 112 -0.27 -14.36 -42.26
C ASN A 112 1.21 -13.91 -42.39
N GLN A 113 1.51 -13.02 -43.35
CA GLN A 113 2.85 -12.48 -43.50
C GLN A 113 3.29 -11.71 -42.24
N LEU A 114 4.48 -12.02 -41.74
CA LEU A 114 5.06 -11.34 -40.58
C LEU A 114 6.00 -10.21 -41.02
N THR A 115 5.99 -9.11 -40.26
CA THR A 115 7.02 -8.08 -40.27
C THR A 115 8.26 -8.56 -39.52
N ASN A 116 9.32 -7.75 -39.54
CA ASN A 116 10.54 -8.01 -38.75
C ASN A 116 10.25 -8.07 -37.23
N ASP A 117 9.21 -7.37 -36.77
CA ASP A 117 8.77 -7.36 -35.37
C ASP A 117 7.72 -8.43 -35.06
N LEU A 118 7.55 -9.45 -35.91
CA LEU A 118 6.59 -10.55 -35.76
C LEU A 118 5.10 -10.14 -35.80
N SER A 119 4.81 -8.93 -36.26
CA SER A 119 3.44 -8.44 -36.44
C SER A 119 2.83 -8.94 -37.75
N CYS A 120 1.56 -9.36 -37.75
CA CYS A 120 0.82 -9.77 -38.95
C CYS A 120 -0.32 -8.78 -39.28
N PRO A 121 -0.96 -8.87 -40.47
CA PRO A 121 -2.11 -8.02 -40.80
C PRO A 121 -3.25 -8.08 -39.78
N LEU A 122 -3.55 -9.24 -39.20
CA LEU A 122 -4.59 -9.37 -38.16
C LEU A 122 -4.19 -8.60 -36.90
N TYR A 123 -2.96 -8.79 -36.42
CA TYR A 123 -2.45 -8.08 -35.24
C TYR A 123 -2.44 -6.57 -35.43
N ALA A 124 -2.03 -6.08 -36.61
CA ALA A 124 -2.04 -4.66 -36.93
C ALA A 124 -3.47 -4.07 -36.96
N ALA A 125 -4.45 -4.82 -37.48
CA ALA A 125 -5.86 -4.41 -37.43
C ALA A 125 -6.41 -4.37 -36.00
N VAL A 126 -6.00 -5.33 -35.17
CA VAL A 126 -6.36 -5.40 -33.74
C VAL A 126 -5.74 -4.24 -32.97
N ASP A 127 -4.44 -3.96 -33.13
CA ASP A 127 -3.75 -2.86 -32.47
C ASP A 127 -4.36 -1.48 -32.81
N GLY A 128 -4.83 -1.33 -34.06
CA GLY A 128 -5.50 -0.13 -34.52
C GLY A 128 -7.02 -0.06 -34.24
N GLY A 129 -7.62 -1.10 -33.65
CA GLY A 129 -9.05 -1.10 -33.32
C GLY A 129 -10.01 -1.23 -34.51
N TYR A 130 -9.56 -1.73 -35.66
CA TYR A 130 -10.36 -1.80 -36.89
C TYR A 130 -11.19 -3.08 -36.98
N LYS A 131 -12.33 -3.10 -36.27
CA LYS A 131 -13.26 -4.24 -36.17
C LYS A 131 -13.59 -4.89 -37.51
N GLU A 132 -13.99 -4.13 -38.53
CA GLU A 132 -14.43 -4.69 -39.81
C GLU A 132 -13.28 -5.35 -40.57
N VAL A 133 -12.05 -4.85 -40.39
CA VAL A 133 -10.85 -5.45 -40.96
C VAL A 133 -10.52 -6.76 -40.24
N VAL A 134 -10.64 -6.79 -38.91
CA VAL A 134 -10.50 -8.02 -38.12
C VAL A 134 -11.51 -9.08 -38.58
N GLU A 135 -12.79 -8.76 -38.66
CA GLU A 135 -13.84 -9.68 -39.13
C GLU A 135 -13.52 -10.23 -40.53
N LEU A 136 -13.09 -9.35 -41.45
CA LEU A 136 -12.70 -9.78 -42.79
C LEU A 136 -11.52 -10.75 -42.76
N LEU A 137 -10.45 -10.43 -42.02
CA LEU A 137 -9.26 -11.27 -41.95
C LEU A 137 -9.58 -12.64 -41.32
N LEU A 138 -10.38 -12.67 -40.25
CA LEU A 138 -10.87 -13.91 -39.64
C LEU A 138 -11.71 -14.75 -40.60
N SER A 139 -12.64 -14.12 -41.33
CA SER A 139 -13.47 -14.81 -42.34
C SER A 139 -12.67 -15.42 -43.50
N LYS A 140 -11.42 -14.95 -43.69
CA LYS A 140 -10.49 -15.43 -44.71
C LYS A 140 -9.42 -16.39 -44.16
N GLY A 141 -9.55 -16.82 -42.91
CA GLY A 141 -8.67 -17.82 -42.31
C GLY A 141 -7.33 -17.27 -41.81
N ALA A 142 -7.30 -16.02 -41.35
CA ALA A 142 -6.14 -15.50 -40.62
C ALA A 142 -5.85 -16.36 -39.38
N GLU A 143 -4.56 -16.56 -39.08
CA GLU A 143 -4.14 -17.33 -37.91
C GLU A 143 -4.30 -16.50 -36.63
N VAL A 144 -5.12 -16.98 -35.69
CA VAL A 144 -5.58 -16.18 -34.55
C VAL A 144 -4.79 -16.39 -33.25
N ASN A 145 -4.17 -17.56 -33.09
CA ASN A 145 -3.45 -17.96 -31.87
C ASN A 145 -1.95 -17.74 -31.97
N ARG A 146 -1.48 -17.04 -33.01
CA ARG A 146 -0.06 -16.75 -33.19
C ARG A 146 0.40 -15.70 -32.19
N THR A 147 1.67 -15.81 -31.80
CA THR A 147 2.38 -14.82 -30.98
C THR A 147 3.03 -13.77 -31.89
N HIS A 148 2.90 -12.49 -31.55
CA HIS A 148 3.24 -11.37 -32.42
C HIS A 148 4.30 -10.41 -31.86
N THR A 149 4.80 -10.68 -30.65
CA THR A 149 5.83 -9.88 -30.00
C THR A 149 6.89 -10.79 -29.40
N ALA A 150 8.04 -10.22 -29.03
CA ALA A 150 9.07 -10.94 -28.28
C ALA A 150 8.54 -11.49 -26.94
N SER A 151 7.57 -10.80 -26.34
CA SER A 151 6.87 -11.21 -25.11
C SER A 151 5.76 -12.23 -25.35
N CYS A 152 5.68 -12.86 -26.52
CA CYS A 152 4.67 -13.88 -26.84
C CYS A 152 3.21 -13.39 -26.84
N TRP A 153 2.93 -12.09 -27.04
CA TRP A 153 1.55 -11.59 -27.03
C TRP A 153 0.73 -12.09 -28.23
N THR A 154 -0.51 -12.48 -27.97
CA THR A 154 -1.50 -12.82 -29.02
C THR A 154 -2.36 -11.61 -29.38
N CYS A 155 -3.16 -11.73 -30.44
CA CYS A 155 -4.18 -10.73 -30.78
C CYS A 155 -5.16 -10.47 -29.62
N LEU A 156 -5.50 -11.50 -28.83
CA LEU A 156 -6.41 -11.34 -27.70
C LEU A 156 -5.81 -10.46 -26.59
N HIS A 157 -4.53 -10.67 -26.24
CA HIS A 157 -3.82 -9.81 -25.28
C HIS A 157 -3.83 -8.36 -25.73
N GLN A 158 -3.48 -8.11 -26.99
CA GLN A 158 -3.44 -6.75 -27.53
C GLN A 158 -4.82 -6.07 -27.54
N ALA A 159 -5.87 -6.79 -27.96
CA ALA A 159 -7.23 -6.26 -27.98
C ALA A 159 -7.70 -5.87 -26.58
N VAL A 160 -7.39 -6.71 -25.57
CA VAL A 160 -7.73 -6.44 -24.17
C VAL A 160 -6.93 -5.26 -23.63
N TYR A 161 -5.61 -5.24 -23.83
CA TYR A 161 -4.74 -4.14 -23.39
C TYR A 161 -5.23 -2.78 -23.90
N LYS A 162 -5.67 -2.73 -25.16
CA LYS A 162 -6.23 -1.52 -25.79
C LYS A 162 -7.69 -1.22 -25.43
N GLY A 163 -8.37 -2.11 -24.71
CA GLY A 163 -9.79 -1.96 -24.35
C GLY A 163 -10.75 -2.07 -25.53
N HIS A 164 -10.38 -2.77 -26.61
CA HIS A 164 -11.22 -2.92 -27.79
C HIS A 164 -12.26 -4.03 -27.58
N SER A 165 -13.23 -3.79 -26.69
CA SER A 165 -14.21 -4.80 -26.22
C SER A 165 -14.95 -5.52 -27.35
N GLU A 166 -15.32 -4.80 -28.42
CA GLU A 166 -15.96 -5.40 -29.59
C GLU A 166 -15.04 -6.35 -30.37
N ILE A 167 -13.74 -6.06 -30.44
CA ILE A 167 -12.76 -6.99 -31.04
C ILE A 167 -12.52 -8.17 -30.10
N VAL A 168 -12.45 -7.94 -28.78
CA VAL A 168 -12.36 -9.01 -27.78
C VAL A 168 -13.54 -9.96 -27.91
N ARG A 169 -14.77 -9.45 -28.09
CA ARG A 169 -15.99 -10.27 -28.32
C ARG A 169 -15.86 -11.19 -29.53
N ILE A 170 -15.27 -10.70 -30.61
CA ILE A 170 -15.06 -11.49 -31.83
C ILE A 170 -13.98 -12.54 -31.60
N LEU A 171 -12.83 -12.13 -31.04
CA LEU A 171 -11.68 -13.01 -30.82
C LEU A 171 -11.96 -14.08 -29.76
N ALA A 172 -12.71 -13.78 -28.70
CA ALA A 172 -13.03 -14.72 -27.63
C ALA A 172 -13.79 -15.97 -28.11
N ASN A 173 -14.49 -15.88 -29.25
CA ASN A 173 -15.21 -17.01 -29.84
C ASN A 173 -14.35 -17.91 -30.73
N VAL A 174 -13.14 -17.47 -31.11
CA VAL A 174 -12.30 -18.17 -32.11
C VAL A 174 -10.87 -18.43 -31.65
N CYS A 175 -10.42 -17.76 -30.59
CA CYS A 175 -9.07 -17.87 -30.04
C CYS A 175 -9.01 -18.82 -28.84
N ASN A 176 -7.79 -19.25 -28.50
CA ASN A 176 -7.49 -19.83 -27.20
C ASN A 176 -7.48 -18.72 -26.13
N LEU A 177 -8.47 -18.72 -25.24
CA LEU A 177 -8.56 -17.77 -24.12
C LEU A 177 -7.42 -17.92 -23.12
N GLU A 178 -6.85 -19.13 -23.01
CA GLU A 178 -5.80 -19.51 -22.07
C GLU A 178 -4.40 -19.40 -22.68
N ALA A 179 -4.25 -18.64 -23.77
CA ALA A 179 -2.93 -18.31 -24.29
C ALA A 179 -2.17 -17.49 -23.25
N LEU A 180 -0.89 -17.80 -23.07
CA LEU A 180 -0.03 -17.17 -22.07
C LEU A 180 1.15 -16.46 -22.74
N ASP A 181 1.53 -15.34 -22.18
CA ASP A 181 2.76 -14.63 -22.55
C ASP A 181 4.01 -15.26 -21.90
N ASP A 182 5.19 -14.65 -22.09
CA ASP A 182 6.46 -15.14 -21.53
C ASP A 182 6.53 -15.09 -19.98
N HIS A 183 5.66 -14.32 -19.33
CA HIS A 183 5.48 -14.21 -17.88
C HIS A 183 4.27 -15.00 -17.37
N LYS A 184 3.72 -15.91 -18.20
CA LYS A 184 2.48 -16.66 -17.93
C LYS A 184 1.25 -15.78 -17.69
N ILE A 185 1.24 -14.56 -18.23
CA ILE A 185 0.11 -13.65 -18.14
C ILE A 185 -0.94 -14.07 -19.16
N SER A 186 -2.19 -14.22 -18.70
CA SER A 186 -3.35 -14.49 -19.55
C SER A 186 -4.03 -13.18 -19.99
N SER A 187 -4.86 -13.25 -21.03
CA SER A 187 -5.66 -12.10 -21.45
C SER A 187 -6.64 -11.63 -20.36
N LEU A 188 -7.14 -12.55 -19.51
CA LEU A 188 -7.97 -12.20 -18.35
C LEU A 188 -7.16 -11.42 -17.30
N PHE A 189 -5.91 -11.80 -17.05
CA PHE A 189 -5.01 -11.07 -16.17
C PHE A 189 -4.76 -9.65 -16.69
N VAL A 190 -4.50 -9.47 -17.99
CA VAL A 190 -4.35 -8.14 -18.60
C VAL A 190 -5.61 -7.30 -18.39
N ALA A 191 -6.80 -7.88 -18.57
CA ALA A 191 -8.06 -7.16 -18.36
C ALA A 191 -8.20 -6.68 -16.90
N ALA A 192 -7.83 -7.54 -15.96
CA ALA A 192 -7.84 -7.24 -14.54
C ALA A 192 -6.82 -6.16 -14.16
N GLN A 193 -5.60 -6.22 -14.68
CA GLN A 193 -4.51 -5.28 -14.42
C GLN A 193 -4.82 -3.86 -14.91
N TYR A 194 -5.36 -3.74 -16.12
CA TYR A 194 -5.63 -2.44 -16.75
C TYR A 194 -7.06 -1.93 -16.53
N GLY A 195 -7.87 -2.62 -15.69
CA GLY A 195 -9.23 -2.18 -15.36
C GLY A 195 -10.19 -2.23 -16.55
N GLN A 196 -9.94 -3.11 -17.51
CA GLN A 196 -10.71 -3.23 -18.75
C GLN A 196 -11.99 -4.03 -18.50
N GLN A 197 -12.93 -3.46 -17.74
CA GLN A 197 -14.13 -4.12 -17.23
C GLN A 197 -14.90 -4.87 -18.33
N GLU A 198 -15.28 -4.20 -19.42
CA GLU A 198 -16.05 -4.84 -20.50
C GLU A 198 -15.30 -6.03 -21.12
N CYS A 199 -13.98 -5.93 -21.29
CA CYS A 199 -13.17 -7.01 -21.82
C CYS A 199 -13.11 -8.18 -20.84
N LEU A 200 -12.95 -7.90 -19.53
CA LEU A 200 -12.96 -8.89 -18.47
C LEU A 200 -14.29 -9.66 -18.44
N GLU A 201 -15.42 -8.93 -18.49
CA GLU A 201 -16.76 -9.53 -18.51
C GLU A 201 -16.94 -10.44 -19.73
N ILE A 202 -16.51 -10.00 -20.92
CA ILE A 202 -16.57 -10.81 -22.14
C ILE A 202 -15.74 -12.10 -21.99
N LEU A 203 -14.51 -12.01 -21.49
CA LEU A 203 -13.62 -13.15 -21.34
C LEU A 203 -14.16 -14.18 -20.35
N VAL A 204 -14.60 -13.74 -19.17
CA VAL A 204 -15.16 -14.63 -18.14
C VAL A 204 -16.44 -15.29 -18.65
N ASN A 205 -17.32 -14.55 -19.34
CA ASN A 205 -18.54 -15.12 -19.95
C ASN A 205 -18.24 -16.08 -21.10
N ALA A 206 -17.10 -15.94 -21.77
CA ALA A 206 -16.61 -16.87 -22.77
C ALA A 206 -15.94 -18.13 -22.16
N GLY A 207 -15.81 -18.19 -20.82
CA GLY A 207 -15.24 -19.34 -20.11
C GLY A 207 -13.75 -19.24 -19.80
N ALA A 208 -13.16 -18.03 -19.83
CA ALA A 208 -11.78 -17.83 -19.38
C ALA A 208 -11.62 -18.24 -17.91
N ASN A 209 -10.51 -18.89 -17.59
CA ASN A 209 -10.27 -19.38 -16.24
C ASN A 209 -9.95 -18.24 -15.26
N VAL A 210 -10.87 -17.97 -14.33
CA VAL A 210 -10.70 -16.93 -13.29
C VAL A 210 -9.58 -17.23 -12.29
N SER A 211 -9.13 -18.49 -12.20
CA SER A 211 -8.07 -18.93 -11.29
C SER A 211 -6.69 -18.99 -11.95
N THR A 212 -6.49 -18.40 -13.13
CA THR A 212 -5.16 -18.36 -13.76
C THR A 212 -4.13 -17.68 -12.86
N GLN A 213 -2.87 -18.09 -12.99
CA GLN A 213 -1.76 -17.51 -12.25
C GLN A 213 -0.63 -17.12 -13.20
N ALA A 214 -0.09 -15.92 -12.99
CA ALA A 214 1.14 -15.46 -13.60
C ALA A 214 2.36 -16.26 -13.09
N ALA A 215 3.55 -15.97 -13.62
CA ALA A 215 4.78 -16.67 -13.23
C ALA A 215 5.12 -16.49 -11.74
N ASP A 216 4.77 -15.34 -11.17
CA ASP A 216 4.88 -15.02 -9.75
C ASP A 216 3.64 -15.44 -8.95
N LEU A 217 2.82 -16.36 -9.48
CA LEU A 217 1.61 -16.87 -8.85
C LEU A 217 0.50 -15.82 -8.61
N ALA A 218 0.63 -14.59 -9.11
CA ALA A 218 -0.41 -13.58 -9.00
C ALA A 218 -1.66 -13.98 -9.80
N THR A 219 -2.84 -13.83 -9.18
CA THR A 219 -4.14 -14.07 -9.83
C THR A 219 -4.72 -12.79 -10.43
N PRO A 220 -5.66 -12.89 -11.38
CA PRO A 220 -6.44 -11.73 -11.85
C PRO A 220 -7.09 -10.94 -10.70
N LEU A 221 -7.58 -11.63 -9.66
CA LEU A 221 -8.18 -10.97 -8.49
C LEU A 221 -7.14 -10.18 -7.70
N LEU A 222 -5.93 -10.71 -7.51
CA LEU A 222 -4.85 -10.02 -6.81
C LEU A 222 -4.44 -8.76 -7.57
N ILE A 223 -4.17 -8.85 -8.87
CA ILE A 223 -3.72 -7.69 -9.64
C ILE A 223 -4.82 -6.63 -9.78
N ALA A 224 -6.10 -7.01 -9.94
CA ALA A 224 -7.21 -6.05 -9.90
C ALA A 224 -7.31 -5.35 -8.54
N SER A 225 -7.00 -6.07 -7.46
CA SER A 225 -7.02 -5.52 -6.11
C SER A 225 -5.85 -4.58 -5.83
N GLN A 226 -4.67 -4.91 -6.37
CA GLN A 226 -3.48 -4.08 -6.34
C GLN A 226 -3.67 -2.75 -7.08
N GLU A 227 -4.29 -2.80 -8.26
CA GLU A 227 -4.49 -1.62 -9.12
C GLU A 227 -5.78 -0.85 -8.77
N GLY A 228 -6.60 -1.37 -7.86
CA GLY A 228 -7.79 -0.69 -7.33
C GLY A 228 -9.03 -0.75 -8.22
N HIS A 229 -9.10 -1.70 -9.15
CA HIS A 229 -10.20 -1.82 -10.12
C HIS A 229 -11.41 -2.52 -9.50
N GLN A 230 -12.21 -1.77 -8.74
CA GLN A 230 -13.38 -2.26 -7.99
C GLN A 230 -14.33 -3.14 -8.83
N SER A 231 -14.74 -2.68 -10.02
CA SER A 231 -15.67 -3.44 -10.87
C SER A 231 -15.10 -4.80 -11.29
N CYS A 232 -13.80 -4.86 -11.59
CA CYS A 232 -13.13 -6.11 -11.93
C CYS A 232 -13.07 -7.04 -10.72
N VAL A 233 -12.78 -6.52 -9.52
CA VAL A 233 -12.76 -7.29 -8.28
C VAL A 233 -14.12 -7.89 -7.99
N ASP A 234 -15.19 -7.08 -8.02
CA ASP A 234 -16.55 -7.55 -7.78
C ASP A 234 -16.95 -8.64 -8.79
N TYR A 235 -16.69 -8.41 -10.09
CA TYR A 235 -17.03 -9.37 -11.13
C TYR A 235 -16.27 -10.69 -10.99
N LEU A 236 -14.98 -10.66 -10.69
CA LEU A 236 -14.17 -11.86 -10.48
C LEU A 236 -14.64 -12.67 -9.26
N LEU A 237 -14.96 -12.00 -8.15
CA LEU A 237 -15.48 -12.64 -6.94
C LEU A 237 -16.85 -13.29 -7.19
N ASP A 238 -17.73 -12.58 -7.89
CA ASP A 238 -19.08 -13.07 -8.22
C ASP A 238 -19.03 -14.28 -9.18
N HIS A 239 -17.91 -14.49 -9.88
CA HIS A 239 -17.65 -15.64 -10.77
C HIS A 239 -16.67 -16.67 -10.17
N GLY A 240 -16.47 -16.66 -8.86
CA GLY A 240 -15.79 -17.74 -8.14
C GLY A 240 -14.26 -17.63 -8.07
N ALA A 241 -13.68 -16.45 -8.30
CA ALA A 241 -12.28 -16.22 -7.97
C ALA A 241 -12.06 -16.35 -6.45
N ASP A 242 -11.11 -17.18 -6.04
CA ASP A 242 -10.82 -17.42 -4.63
C ASP A 242 -9.95 -16.28 -4.03
N PRO A 243 -10.45 -15.54 -3.02
CA PRO A 243 -9.71 -14.44 -2.40
C PRO A 243 -8.59 -14.91 -1.45
N ASN A 244 -8.38 -16.22 -1.29
CA ASN A 244 -7.39 -16.81 -0.39
C ASN A 244 -6.18 -17.43 -1.14
N VAL A 245 -6.06 -17.18 -2.45
CA VAL A 245 -4.89 -17.61 -3.24
C VAL A 245 -3.75 -16.62 -3.05
N ALA A 246 -2.59 -17.10 -2.59
CA ALA A 246 -1.38 -16.31 -2.37
C ALA A 246 -0.44 -16.33 -3.60
N CYS A 247 0.26 -15.22 -3.85
CA CYS A 247 1.27 -15.12 -4.90
C CYS A 247 2.70 -15.54 -4.46
N SER A 248 2.92 -15.94 -3.22
CA SER A 248 4.24 -16.43 -2.78
C SER A 248 4.10 -17.43 -1.63
N HIS A 249 5.07 -18.34 -1.55
CA HIS A 249 5.17 -19.30 -0.45
C HIS A 249 5.97 -18.76 0.74
N GLU A 250 6.88 -17.79 0.51
CA GLU A 250 7.70 -17.20 1.58
C GLU A 250 7.00 -16.02 2.26
N TRP A 251 6.24 -15.25 1.48
CA TRP A 251 5.47 -14.11 1.95
C TRP A 251 4.08 -14.13 1.31
N PRO A 252 3.14 -14.94 1.83
CA PRO A 252 1.86 -15.14 1.18
C PRO A 252 1.06 -13.85 1.17
N GLN A 253 1.03 -13.22 0.00
CA GLN A 253 0.26 -12.00 -0.25
C GLN A 253 -1.03 -12.38 -0.95
N LEU A 254 -2.14 -12.09 -0.28
CA LEU A 254 -3.49 -12.27 -0.80
C LEU A 254 -3.98 -10.97 -1.45
N PRO A 255 -5.08 -11.00 -2.21
CA PRO A 255 -5.75 -9.79 -2.70
C PRO A 255 -6.01 -8.74 -1.60
N ILE A 256 -6.36 -9.17 -0.38
CA ILE A 256 -6.61 -8.24 0.76
C ILE A 256 -5.35 -7.47 1.16
N HIS A 257 -4.17 -8.10 1.08
CA HIS A 257 -2.89 -7.44 1.36
C HIS A 257 -2.59 -6.37 0.32
N ALA A 258 -2.77 -6.69 -0.97
CA ALA A 258 -2.57 -5.73 -2.05
C ALA A 258 -3.52 -4.53 -1.88
N ALA A 259 -4.81 -4.76 -1.65
CA ALA A 259 -5.77 -3.67 -1.43
C ALA A 259 -5.41 -2.80 -0.21
N ALA A 260 -4.90 -3.42 0.87
CA ALA A 260 -4.48 -2.72 2.08
C ALA A 260 -3.20 -1.88 1.85
N GLU A 261 -2.21 -2.44 1.16
CA GLU A 261 -0.91 -1.83 0.85
C GLU A 261 -1.04 -0.60 -0.07
N PHE A 262 -1.88 -0.68 -1.09
CA PHE A 262 -2.09 0.39 -2.06
C PHE A 262 -3.21 1.36 -1.65
N GLY A 263 -3.91 1.09 -0.54
CA GLY A 263 -4.90 2.02 0.03
C GLY A 263 -6.25 2.02 -0.71
N HIS A 264 -6.59 0.94 -1.41
CA HIS A 264 -7.85 0.81 -2.15
C HIS A 264 -9.00 0.44 -1.22
N ILE A 265 -9.51 1.43 -0.48
CA ILE A 265 -10.47 1.24 0.63
C ILE A 265 -11.77 0.53 0.22
N SER A 266 -12.31 0.80 -0.97
CA SER A 266 -13.51 0.12 -1.46
C SER A 266 -13.26 -1.37 -1.73
N VAL A 267 -12.13 -1.68 -2.37
CA VAL A 267 -11.71 -3.05 -2.67
C VAL A 267 -11.40 -3.78 -1.37
N LEU A 268 -10.64 -3.14 -0.48
CA LEU A 268 -10.31 -3.66 0.85
C LEU A 268 -11.58 -4.03 1.62
N ARG A 269 -12.59 -3.15 1.65
CA ARG A 269 -13.87 -3.42 2.29
C ARG A 269 -14.56 -4.66 1.70
N ARG A 270 -14.56 -4.80 0.37
CA ARG A 270 -15.15 -5.98 -0.29
C ARG A 270 -14.39 -7.26 0.10
N LEU A 271 -13.07 -7.22 0.09
CA LEU A 271 -12.21 -8.37 0.38
C LEU A 271 -12.30 -8.79 1.86
N ILE A 272 -12.37 -7.85 2.80
CA ILE A 272 -12.57 -8.13 4.23
C ILE A 272 -13.81 -9.00 4.49
N ALA A 273 -14.85 -8.89 3.66
CA ALA A 273 -16.08 -9.64 3.79
C ALA A 273 -16.00 -11.08 3.24
N VAL A 274 -15.03 -11.39 2.37
CA VAL A 274 -14.94 -12.68 1.66
C VAL A 274 -13.64 -13.45 1.92
N THR A 275 -12.59 -12.80 2.44
CA THR A 275 -11.31 -13.42 2.78
C THR A 275 -11.35 -14.07 4.16
N ASP A 276 -10.78 -15.28 4.28
CA ASP A 276 -10.61 -15.96 5.56
C ASP A 276 -9.70 -15.15 6.50
N ARG A 277 -10.08 -15.09 7.78
CA ARG A 277 -9.30 -14.46 8.85
C ARG A 277 -8.04 -15.24 9.22
N ALA A 278 -7.80 -16.39 8.58
CA ALA A 278 -6.53 -17.07 8.63
C ALA A 278 -5.34 -16.12 8.31
N CYS A 279 -5.54 -15.11 7.45
CA CYS A 279 -4.52 -14.12 7.12
C CYS A 279 -4.11 -13.21 8.29
N ASP A 280 -4.88 -13.10 9.38
CA ASP A 280 -4.55 -12.23 10.51
C ASP A 280 -3.46 -12.83 11.39
N ARG A 281 -3.59 -14.09 11.81
CA ARG A 281 -2.75 -14.70 12.86
C ARG A 281 -2.34 -16.15 12.65
N SER A 282 -2.71 -16.78 11.54
CA SER A 282 -2.36 -18.19 11.33
C SER A 282 -0.87 -18.36 11.05
N ASP A 283 -0.35 -19.51 11.45
CA ASP A 283 1.03 -19.89 11.18
C ASP A 283 1.35 -19.82 9.68
N GLY A 284 2.43 -19.13 9.33
CA GLY A 284 2.88 -18.95 7.94
C GLY A 284 2.18 -17.82 7.18
N MET A 285 1.12 -17.22 7.72
CA MET A 285 0.48 -16.03 7.15
C MET A 285 0.95 -14.77 7.88
N VAL A 286 0.75 -13.62 7.22
CA VAL A 286 1.08 -12.29 7.77
C VAL A 286 -0.16 -11.41 7.73
N SER A 287 -0.45 -10.64 8.77
CA SER A 287 -1.60 -9.74 8.78
C SER A 287 -1.47 -8.65 7.70
N PRO A 288 -2.55 -8.34 6.93
CA PRO A 288 -2.55 -7.21 5.99
C PRO A 288 -2.30 -5.86 6.69
N LEU A 289 -2.39 -5.82 8.02
CA LEU A 289 -2.04 -4.66 8.83
C LEU A 289 -0.56 -4.25 8.66
N TYR A 290 0.35 -5.21 8.50
CA TYR A 290 1.77 -4.93 8.31
C TYR A 290 2.05 -4.16 7.01
N VAL A 291 1.46 -4.60 5.89
CA VAL A 291 1.65 -3.93 4.60
C VAL A 291 0.96 -2.57 4.56
N ALA A 292 -0.20 -2.42 5.21
CA ALA A 292 -0.86 -1.13 5.35
C ALA A 292 0.00 -0.12 6.14
N ILE A 293 0.68 -0.57 7.21
CA ILE A 293 1.62 0.26 7.96
C ILE A 293 2.88 0.55 7.15
N HIS A 294 3.41 -0.46 6.45
CA HIS A 294 4.60 -0.32 5.61
C HIS A 294 4.44 0.78 4.56
N SER A 295 3.27 0.83 3.93
CA SER A 295 2.95 1.75 2.84
C SER A 295 2.22 3.02 3.33
N HIS A 296 2.22 3.28 4.65
CA HIS A 296 1.64 4.47 5.28
C HIS A 296 0.14 4.70 4.97
N GLN A 297 -0.64 3.62 4.82
CA GLN A 297 -2.07 3.66 4.51
C GLN A 297 -2.93 3.68 5.79
N SER A 298 -3.04 4.84 6.44
CA SER A 298 -3.78 4.98 7.71
C SER A 298 -5.26 4.60 7.61
N LYS A 299 -5.92 4.89 6.47
CA LYS A 299 -7.30 4.48 6.21
C LYS A 299 -7.47 2.97 6.11
N SER A 300 -6.50 2.27 5.54
CA SER A 300 -6.48 0.80 5.50
C SER A 300 -6.31 0.23 6.91
N VAL A 301 -5.37 0.78 7.69
CA VAL A 301 -5.17 0.42 9.10
C VAL A 301 -6.46 0.61 9.91
N GLU A 302 -7.09 1.79 9.79
CA GLU A 302 -8.35 2.09 10.48
C GLU A 302 -9.46 1.12 10.09
N MET A 303 -9.61 0.81 8.80
CA MET A 303 -10.61 -0.13 8.31
C MET A 303 -10.37 -1.54 8.84
N LEU A 304 -9.14 -2.06 8.75
CA LEU A 304 -8.80 -3.39 9.25
C LEU A 304 -9.11 -3.52 10.75
N LEU A 305 -8.69 -2.53 11.55
CA LEU A 305 -8.92 -2.55 13.00
C LEU A 305 -10.42 -2.46 13.34
N ARG A 306 -11.19 -1.61 12.64
CA ARG A 306 -12.65 -1.51 12.81
C ARG A 306 -13.38 -2.81 12.47
N GLU A 307 -12.88 -3.54 11.48
CA GLU A 307 -13.45 -4.82 11.03
C GLU A 307 -12.90 -6.02 11.82
N GLY A 308 -12.22 -5.78 12.93
CA GLY A 308 -11.84 -6.79 13.93
C GLY A 308 -10.49 -7.48 13.69
N PHE A 309 -9.64 -6.97 12.79
CA PHE A 309 -8.24 -7.43 12.72
C PHE A 309 -7.50 -7.04 14.00
N SER A 310 -6.66 -7.95 14.50
CA SER A 310 -5.96 -7.70 15.76
C SER A 310 -4.92 -6.59 15.62
N PRO A 311 -4.88 -5.60 16.54
CA PRO A 311 -3.83 -4.56 16.54
C PRO A 311 -2.43 -5.13 16.82
N ASP A 312 -2.35 -6.31 17.44
CA ASP A 312 -1.09 -7.00 17.74
C ASP A 312 -0.64 -7.93 16.62
N ALA A 313 -1.54 -8.31 15.69
CA ALA A 313 -1.29 -9.31 14.65
C ALA A 313 -0.57 -10.58 15.19
N GLN A 314 0.24 -11.26 14.36
CA GLN A 314 1.17 -12.32 14.74
C GLN A 314 2.59 -11.79 14.99
N ASP A 315 3.40 -12.52 15.75
CA ASP A 315 4.84 -12.22 15.88
C ASP A 315 5.58 -12.61 14.59
N CYS A 316 6.24 -11.64 13.95
CA CYS A 316 7.01 -11.82 12.72
C CYS A 316 8.53 -11.70 12.94
N THR A 317 9.04 -11.90 14.15
CA THR A 317 10.47 -11.78 14.47
C THR A 317 11.36 -12.67 13.62
N HIS A 318 10.92 -13.91 13.38
CA HIS A 318 11.69 -14.87 12.59
C HIS A 318 11.78 -14.52 11.10
N ILE A 319 10.87 -13.69 10.59
CA ILE A 319 10.77 -13.36 9.15
C ILE A 319 11.27 -11.95 8.89
N LEU A 320 10.77 -10.97 9.65
CA LEU A 320 11.05 -9.54 9.44
C LEU A 320 11.87 -8.89 10.56
N GLY A 321 12.18 -9.61 11.64
CA GLY A 321 12.79 -9.01 12.84
C GLY A 321 11.85 -8.07 13.60
N ILE A 322 10.53 -8.21 13.41
CA ILE A 322 9.50 -7.32 13.95
C ILE A 322 8.55 -8.11 14.84
N ARG A 323 8.32 -7.64 16.07
CA ARG A 323 7.46 -8.33 17.05
C ARG A 323 5.97 -8.05 16.87
N SER A 324 5.61 -6.82 16.52
CA SER A 324 4.21 -6.41 16.39
C SER A 324 4.04 -5.28 15.36
N PRO A 325 2.80 -5.02 14.92
CA PRO A 325 2.48 -3.86 14.08
C PRO A 325 2.86 -2.54 14.76
N LEU A 326 2.72 -2.44 16.09
CA LEU A 326 3.09 -1.25 16.85
C LEU A 326 4.60 -1.05 16.87
N SER A 327 5.38 -2.10 17.17
CA SER A 327 6.84 -2.01 17.14
C SER A 327 7.33 -1.62 15.74
N PHE A 328 6.70 -2.17 14.69
CA PHE A 328 7.01 -1.81 13.31
C PHE A 328 6.75 -0.34 13.00
N ALA A 329 5.59 0.17 13.41
CA ALA A 329 5.21 1.55 13.20
C ALA A 329 6.17 2.52 13.91
N LEU A 330 6.62 2.18 15.12
CA LEU A 330 7.57 2.97 15.91
C LEU A 330 9.00 2.94 15.33
N CYS A 331 9.48 1.81 14.82
CA CYS A 331 10.82 1.73 14.21
C CYS A 331 10.98 2.63 12.97
N ARG A 332 9.88 3.02 12.30
CA ARG A 332 9.91 3.77 11.04
C ARG A 332 9.66 5.28 11.19
N THR A 333 9.35 5.78 12.38
CA THR A 333 9.12 7.21 12.64
C THR A 333 10.44 7.97 12.81
N SER A 334 11.27 8.02 11.76
CA SER A 334 12.54 8.78 11.80
C SER A 334 12.41 10.25 11.39
N SER A 335 11.23 10.74 10.96
CA SER A 335 11.09 12.12 10.44
C SER A 335 9.79 12.88 10.76
N LYS A 336 8.80 12.27 11.42
CA LYS A 336 7.58 12.98 11.88
C LYS A 336 7.15 12.46 13.25
N PRO A 337 6.60 13.34 14.13
CA PRO A 337 6.04 12.92 15.41
C PRO A 337 4.81 12.06 15.13
N TYR A 338 4.99 10.74 15.30
CA TYR A 338 3.99 9.67 15.32
C TYR A 338 3.08 9.56 14.10
N SER A 339 3.24 8.47 13.35
CA SER A 339 2.34 8.15 12.25
C SER A 339 0.91 7.97 12.79
N GLU A 340 -0.09 8.41 12.02
CA GLU A 340 -1.52 8.21 12.32
C GLU A 340 -1.82 6.74 12.67
N SER A 341 -1.09 5.80 12.05
CA SER A 341 -1.11 4.37 12.35
C SER A 341 -0.75 4.02 13.80
N VAL A 342 0.23 4.67 14.42
CA VAL A 342 0.56 4.46 15.85
C VAL A 342 -0.64 4.84 16.72
N GLY A 343 -1.26 6.00 16.43
CA GLY A 343 -2.46 6.44 17.15
C GLY A 343 -3.62 5.45 17.00
N LEU A 344 -3.84 4.94 15.79
CA LEU A 344 -4.88 3.94 15.51
C LEU A 344 -4.62 2.62 16.24
N LEU A 345 -3.38 2.12 16.24
CA LEU A 345 -3.00 0.88 16.93
C LEU A 345 -3.15 1.00 18.45
N VAL A 346 -2.67 2.09 19.03
CA VAL A 346 -2.81 2.36 20.46
C VAL A 346 -4.29 2.49 20.84
N ALA A 347 -5.08 3.20 20.04
CA ALA A 347 -6.54 3.32 20.24
C ALA A 347 -7.26 1.96 20.15
N ALA A 348 -6.84 1.10 19.22
CA ALA A 348 -7.35 -0.25 19.07
C ALA A 348 -6.89 -1.21 20.19
N GLY A 349 -5.98 -0.79 21.08
CA GLY A 349 -5.55 -1.58 22.23
C GLY A 349 -4.32 -2.46 21.97
N ALA A 350 -3.44 -2.10 21.03
CA ALA A 350 -2.16 -2.77 20.80
C ALA A 350 -1.37 -2.91 22.11
N SER A 351 -0.85 -4.10 22.36
CA SER A 351 0.01 -4.40 23.49
C SER A 351 1.31 -3.58 23.43
N LEU A 352 1.67 -2.98 24.57
CA LEU A 352 2.90 -2.23 24.74
C LEU A 352 3.97 -3.13 25.36
N SER A 353 5.11 -3.24 24.71
CA SER A 353 6.27 -3.98 25.22
C SER A 353 7.24 -3.08 25.99
N GLU A 354 8.20 -3.69 26.69
CA GLU A 354 9.30 -2.99 27.36
C GLU A 354 10.04 -2.03 26.41
N GLU A 355 10.30 -2.42 25.16
CA GLU A 355 10.98 -1.57 24.17
C GLU A 355 10.14 -0.34 23.79
N ASP A 356 8.81 -0.51 23.67
CA ASP A 356 7.89 0.59 23.36
C ASP A 356 7.83 1.59 24.53
N TRP A 357 7.85 1.09 25.77
CA TRP A 357 7.93 1.93 26.96
C TRP A 357 9.27 2.64 27.10
N ILE A 358 10.38 1.98 26.75
CA ILE A 358 11.69 2.64 26.69
C ILE A 358 11.62 3.79 25.69
N TYR A 359 11.03 3.57 24.52
CA TYR A 359 10.85 4.63 23.52
C TYR A 359 9.97 5.78 24.04
N ALA A 360 8.95 5.49 24.85
CA ALA A 360 8.04 6.49 25.41
C ALA A 360 8.59 7.26 26.62
N LEU A 361 9.51 6.67 27.41
CA LEU A 361 9.97 7.22 28.69
C LEU A 361 11.45 7.64 28.70
N ALA A 362 12.28 7.06 27.84
CA ALA A 362 13.72 7.32 27.80
C ALA A 362 14.10 8.44 26.80
N THR A 363 13.24 9.44 26.65
CA THR A 363 13.45 10.57 25.74
C THR A 363 12.91 11.88 26.32
N ASP A 364 13.38 13.01 25.80
CA ASP A 364 12.83 14.33 26.14
C ASP A 364 11.46 14.60 25.49
N GLU A 365 11.14 13.86 24.42
CA GLU A 365 9.88 14.01 23.68
C GLU A 365 8.78 13.20 24.36
N THR A 366 7.65 13.84 24.64
CA THR A 366 6.56 13.19 25.38
C THR A 366 5.38 12.78 24.52
N ASP A 367 5.40 13.01 23.20
CA ASP A 367 4.17 12.85 22.42
C ASP A 367 3.72 11.38 22.29
N LEU A 368 4.63 10.38 22.33
CA LEU A 368 4.20 8.97 22.39
C LEU A 368 3.47 8.69 23.70
N LEU A 369 4.03 9.12 24.82
CA LEU A 369 3.43 8.93 26.13
C LEU A 369 2.07 9.65 26.19
N GLN A 370 1.99 10.90 25.72
CA GLN A 370 0.73 11.63 25.66
C GLN A 370 -0.30 10.93 24.76
N LEU A 371 0.12 10.39 23.61
CA LEU A 371 -0.73 9.62 22.71
C LEU A 371 -1.23 8.32 23.36
N ILE A 372 -0.36 7.59 24.06
CA ILE A 372 -0.72 6.42 24.85
C ILE A 372 -1.75 6.81 25.89
N LEU A 373 -1.48 7.82 26.73
CA LEU A 373 -2.38 8.24 27.81
C LEU A 373 -3.70 8.86 27.30
N LYS A 374 -3.72 9.38 26.06
CA LYS A 374 -4.96 9.84 25.40
C LYS A 374 -5.91 8.69 25.11
N HIS A 375 -5.39 7.53 24.72
CA HIS A 375 -6.19 6.39 24.27
C HIS A 375 -6.24 5.22 25.26
N ARG A 376 -5.28 5.17 26.19
CA ARG A 376 -5.11 4.10 27.18
C ARG A 376 -5.32 4.62 28.60
N TRP A 377 -5.94 3.77 29.41
CA TRP A 377 -6.26 4.04 30.80
C TRP A 377 -5.35 3.26 31.75
N ILE A 378 -4.74 3.93 32.74
CA ILE A 378 -3.97 3.27 33.81
C ILE A 378 -4.95 2.83 34.91
N PRO A 379 -5.18 1.52 35.12
CA PRO A 379 -6.07 1.05 36.18
C PRO A 379 -5.44 1.20 37.57
N ARG A 380 -6.28 1.27 38.61
CA ARG A 380 -5.82 1.25 40.01
C ARG A 380 -5.37 -0.15 40.41
N PRO A 381 -4.37 -0.30 41.30
CA PRO A 381 -3.92 -1.60 41.80
C PRO A 381 -5.06 -2.47 42.36
N GLU A 382 -6.04 -1.89 43.06
CA GLU A 382 -7.13 -2.69 43.65
C GLU A 382 -8.13 -3.22 42.59
N THR A 383 -8.25 -2.52 41.46
CA THR A 383 -9.17 -2.88 40.36
C THR A 383 -8.67 -4.05 39.50
N LEU A 384 -7.40 -4.45 39.66
CA LEU A 384 -6.76 -5.51 38.88
C LEU A 384 -6.99 -6.92 39.46
N THR A 385 -7.56 -7.04 40.67
CA THR A 385 -7.76 -8.33 41.37
C THR A 385 -9.13 -8.95 41.17
N ARG A 386 -10.08 -8.21 40.58
CA ARG A 386 -11.39 -8.72 40.18
C ARG A 386 -11.42 -8.79 38.66
N ASP A 387 -11.75 -9.95 38.12
CA ASP A 387 -12.13 -10.17 36.71
C ASP A 387 -13.42 -9.39 36.37
N CYS A 388 -13.37 -8.07 36.48
CA CYS A 388 -14.41 -7.19 36.03
C CYS A 388 -14.05 -6.77 34.62
N SER A 389 -14.67 -7.45 33.65
CA SER A 389 -14.92 -6.91 32.33
C SER A 389 -15.65 -5.57 32.48
N VAL A 390 -14.91 -4.47 32.61
CA VAL A 390 -15.45 -3.11 32.46
C VAL A 390 -14.97 -2.60 31.11
N PRO A 391 -15.74 -2.83 30.04
CA PRO A 391 -15.32 -2.41 28.73
C PRO A 391 -15.56 -0.89 28.64
N HIS A 392 -14.49 -0.13 28.48
CA HIS A 392 -14.48 1.29 28.12
C HIS A 392 -14.83 2.29 29.24
N HIS A 393 -13.84 2.71 30.02
CA HIS A 393 -13.92 4.00 30.71
C HIS A 393 -13.68 5.10 29.66
N HIS A 394 -14.74 5.85 29.29
CA HIS A 394 -14.66 7.02 28.40
C HIS A 394 -14.09 6.77 26.99
N GLY A 395 -14.27 5.57 26.43
CA GLY A 395 -13.75 5.23 25.10
C GLY A 395 -12.24 4.98 25.05
N LYS A 396 -11.57 4.89 26.21
CA LYS A 396 -10.18 4.44 26.32
C LYS A 396 -10.11 2.93 26.58
N THR A 397 -9.09 2.29 26.05
CA THR A 397 -8.76 0.88 26.32
C THR A 397 -7.90 0.77 27.59
N VAL A 398 -8.19 -0.19 28.46
CA VAL A 398 -7.49 -0.32 29.75
C VAL A 398 -6.12 -0.97 29.54
N LEU A 399 -5.07 -0.44 30.20
CA LEU A 399 -3.76 -1.11 30.24
C LEU A 399 -3.87 -2.41 31.07
N LYS A 400 -3.38 -3.51 30.50
CA LYS A 400 -3.29 -4.80 31.16
C LYS A 400 -2.28 -4.72 32.31
N LEU A 401 -2.46 -5.57 33.32
CA LEU A 401 -1.56 -5.63 34.49
C LEU A 401 -0.08 -5.73 34.09
N GLN A 402 0.21 -6.56 33.09
CA GLN A 402 1.58 -6.78 32.60
C GLN A 402 2.17 -5.51 31.97
N GLU A 403 1.38 -4.75 31.20
CA GLU A 403 1.82 -3.49 30.60
C GLU A 403 2.09 -2.43 31.67
N VAL A 404 1.29 -2.39 32.75
CA VAL A 404 1.53 -1.48 33.89
C VAL A 404 2.80 -1.86 34.64
N ARG A 405 3.07 -3.16 34.82
CA ARG A 405 4.32 -3.62 35.43
C ARG A 405 5.55 -3.24 34.59
N GLU A 406 5.47 -3.40 33.27
CA GLU A 406 6.54 -3.01 32.35
C GLU A 406 6.73 -1.49 32.34
N LEU A 407 5.65 -0.70 32.28
CA LEU A 407 5.68 0.75 32.45
C LEU A 407 6.44 1.16 33.71
N LEU A 408 6.11 0.58 34.86
CA LEU A 408 6.74 0.89 36.14
C LEU A 408 8.21 0.50 36.17
N CYS A 409 8.54 -0.69 35.65
CA CYS A 409 9.92 -1.17 35.57
C CYS A 409 10.79 -0.21 34.74
N VAL A 410 10.31 0.16 33.54
CA VAL A 410 11.04 1.09 32.67
C VAL A 410 11.10 2.48 33.29
N ALA A 411 10.02 3.01 33.85
CA ALA A 411 10.02 4.32 34.52
C ALA A 411 11.07 4.39 35.64
N LEU A 412 11.15 3.34 36.46
CA LEU A 412 12.13 3.24 37.55
C LEU A 412 13.56 3.02 37.05
N ASN A 413 13.79 2.48 35.86
CA ASN A 413 15.13 2.39 35.26
C ASN A 413 15.53 3.69 34.52
N GLN A 414 14.56 4.47 34.07
CA GLN A 414 14.73 5.70 33.27
C GLN A 414 14.44 6.98 34.08
N VAL A 415 14.85 6.99 35.35
CA VAL A 415 14.57 8.08 36.31
C VAL A 415 15.18 9.42 35.90
N HIS A 416 16.27 9.40 35.11
CA HIS A 416 16.90 10.61 34.59
C HIS A 416 15.99 11.40 33.62
N PHE A 417 14.99 10.77 33.03
CA PHE A 417 13.97 11.44 32.23
C PHE A 417 12.68 11.75 33.01
N ALA A 418 12.65 11.50 34.33
CA ALA A 418 11.44 11.59 35.14
C ALA A 418 10.78 12.97 35.13
N ALA A 419 11.55 14.05 34.99
CA ALA A 419 10.99 15.39 34.84
C ALA A 419 10.00 15.51 33.67
N ARG A 420 10.17 14.69 32.61
CA ARG A 420 9.34 14.70 31.40
C ARG A 420 8.09 13.83 31.57
N TRP A 421 8.25 12.60 32.05
CA TRP A 421 7.14 11.64 32.10
C TRP A 421 6.34 11.68 33.41
N LEU A 422 6.94 12.09 34.54
CA LEU A 422 6.30 12.03 35.86
C LEU A 422 5.02 12.87 35.95
N PRO A 423 5.00 14.14 35.50
CA PRO A 423 3.78 14.94 35.54
C PRO A 423 2.65 14.31 34.71
N LEU A 424 2.98 13.75 33.55
CA LEU A 424 2.02 13.12 32.65
C LEU A 424 1.41 11.86 33.26
N LEU A 425 2.22 10.98 33.85
CA LEU A 425 1.73 9.76 34.50
C LEU A 425 0.87 10.05 35.74
N LEU A 426 1.29 10.99 36.60
CA LEU A 426 0.52 11.34 37.80
C LEU A 426 -0.81 12.01 37.48
N LYS A 427 -0.86 12.82 36.42
CA LYS A 427 -2.09 13.39 35.86
C LYS A 427 -2.99 12.34 35.22
N ALA A 428 -2.40 11.35 34.55
CA ALA A 428 -3.15 10.25 33.94
C ALA A 428 -3.62 9.20 34.94
N GLY A 429 -3.34 9.41 36.23
CA GLY A 429 -3.90 8.64 37.32
C GLY A 429 -2.99 7.56 37.90
N LEU A 430 -1.71 7.57 37.55
CA LEU A 430 -0.74 6.69 38.19
C LEU A 430 -0.68 6.96 39.69
N GLU A 431 -0.72 5.89 40.47
CA GLU A 431 -0.61 5.99 41.92
C GLU A 431 0.84 6.31 42.31
N PRO A 432 1.11 7.44 43.00
CA PRO A 432 2.46 7.86 43.34
C PRO A 432 3.23 6.84 44.20
N SER A 433 2.51 6.06 45.00
CA SER A 433 3.07 5.03 45.89
C SER A 433 3.86 3.96 45.13
N LEU A 434 3.47 3.67 43.88
CA LEU A 434 4.12 2.68 43.02
C LEU A 434 5.52 3.11 42.59
N LEU A 435 5.79 4.42 42.57
CA LEU A 435 7.09 4.99 42.21
C LEU A 435 8.02 5.19 43.43
N LEU A 436 7.52 5.02 44.66
CA LEU A 436 8.29 5.19 45.90
C LEU A 436 9.21 3.99 46.19
N GLN A 437 10.17 3.76 45.29
CA GLN A 437 11.19 2.72 45.41
C GLN A 437 12.55 3.33 45.78
N PRO A 438 13.45 2.57 46.45
CA PRO A 438 14.78 3.06 46.80
C PRO A 438 15.53 3.70 45.62
N HIS A 439 15.44 3.08 44.44
CA HIS A 439 16.13 3.56 43.25
C HIS A 439 15.64 4.94 42.79
N MET A 440 14.32 5.21 42.82
CA MET A 440 13.75 6.52 42.51
C MET A 440 14.25 7.57 43.51
N LEU A 441 14.23 7.26 44.80
CA LEU A 441 14.68 8.19 45.84
C LEU A 441 16.19 8.44 45.80
N GLU A 442 16.99 7.51 45.29
CA GLU A 442 18.45 7.63 45.19
C GLU A 442 18.90 8.37 43.93
N GLN A 443 18.24 8.13 42.79
CA GLN A 443 18.68 8.61 41.48
C GLN A 443 17.95 9.85 40.99
N ALA A 444 16.73 10.13 41.47
CA ALA A 444 15.96 11.28 40.98
C ALA A 444 16.62 12.61 41.35
N ASP A 445 16.51 13.58 40.45
CA ASP A 445 16.90 14.96 40.70
C ASP A 445 16.00 15.60 41.77
N SER A 446 16.51 16.65 42.42
CA SER A 446 15.80 17.32 43.52
C SER A 446 14.41 17.82 43.13
N GLU A 447 14.25 18.35 41.91
CA GLU A 447 12.97 18.86 41.41
C GLU A 447 11.95 17.73 41.24
N VAL A 448 12.37 16.62 40.61
CA VAL A 448 11.54 15.43 40.39
C VAL A 448 11.12 14.82 41.73
N LEU A 449 12.07 14.71 42.66
CA LEU A 449 11.83 14.14 43.97
C LEU A 449 10.86 15.01 44.78
N ASN A 450 11.04 16.34 44.76
CA ASN A 450 10.11 17.27 45.40
C ASN A 450 8.71 17.18 44.80
N TYR A 451 8.59 17.14 43.47
CA TYR A 451 7.31 17.01 42.80
C TYR A 451 6.60 15.69 43.14
N LEU A 452 7.31 14.55 43.17
CA LEU A 452 6.72 13.27 43.56
C LEU A 452 6.18 13.30 45.00
N LEU A 453 6.93 13.90 45.92
CA LEU A 453 6.59 13.95 47.34
C LEU A 453 5.35 14.82 47.63
N GLU A 454 5.02 15.79 46.77
CA GLU A 454 3.77 16.56 46.87
C GLU A 454 2.50 15.71 46.70
N PHE A 455 2.61 14.52 46.11
CA PHE A 455 1.49 13.60 45.94
C PHE A 455 1.49 12.47 46.97
N VAL A 456 2.38 12.51 47.96
CA VAL A 456 2.62 11.42 48.91
C VAL A 456 2.55 11.93 50.34
N ASN A 457 1.90 11.16 51.21
CA ASN A 457 2.02 11.40 52.64
C ASN A 457 3.38 10.87 53.15
N TRP A 458 4.37 11.75 53.18
CA TRP A 458 5.73 11.42 53.61
C TRP A 458 5.84 10.99 55.09
N SER A 459 4.87 11.38 55.94
CA SER A 459 4.80 10.88 57.32
C SER A 459 4.58 9.35 57.37
N ASN A 460 3.93 8.79 56.35
CA ASN A 460 3.65 7.35 56.23
C ASN A 460 4.75 6.59 55.48
N LEU A 461 5.84 7.23 55.07
CA LEU A 461 6.96 6.53 54.41
C LEU A 461 7.57 5.48 55.34
N SER A 462 7.99 4.36 54.75
CA SER A 462 8.66 3.29 55.48
C SER A 462 10.04 3.76 56.00
N PRO A 463 10.53 3.20 57.12
CA PRO A 463 11.83 3.57 57.68
C PRO A 463 13.01 3.50 56.69
N PRO A 464 13.10 2.50 55.78
CA PRO A 464 14.16 2.45 54.77
C PRO A 464 14.13 3.64 53.80
N LEU A 465 12.94 4.05 53.35
CA LEU A 465 12.79 5.18 52.42
C LEU A 465 13.12 6.51 53.10
N LYS A 466 12.69 6.68 54.37
CA LYS A 466 13.05 7.85 55.19
C LYS A 466 14.56 7.98 55.37
N HIS A 467 15.24 6.86 55.66
CA HIS A 467 16.70 6.85 55.79
C HIS A 467 17.41 7.31 54.50
N ILE A 468 16.91 6.95 53.32
CA ILE A 468 17.48 7.42 52.04
C ILE A 468 17.34 8.94 51.91
N LEU A 469 16.16 9.49 52.22
CA LEU A 469 15.91 10.93 52.17
C LEU A 469 16.77 11.70 53.18
N ASP A 470 16.87 11.22 54.42
CA ASP A 470 17.72 11.81 55.46
C ASP A 470 19.20 11.78 55.03
N ARG A 471 19.65 10.66 54.46
CA ARG A 471 21.01 10.54 53.92
C ARG A 471 21.27 11.56 52.82
N ARG A 472 20.40 11.66 51.80
CA ARG A 472 20.54 12.64 50.72
C ARG A 472 20.53 14.08 51.23
N ARG A 473 19.73 14.35 52.26
CA ARG A 473 19.70 15.64 52.95
C ARG A 473 21.03 15.97 53.64
N THR A 474 21.63 15.00 54.35
CA THR A 474 22.95 15.19 54.99
C THR A 474 24.08 15.35 53.99
N GLU A 475 24.01 14.62 52.86
CA GLU A 475 24.97 14.68 51.76
C GLU A 475 24.78 15.92 50.86
N LYS A 476 23.71 16.71 51.10
CA LYS A 476 23.30 17.87 50.28
C LYS A 476 23.06 17.54 48.80
N THR A 477 22.65 16.30 48.51
CA THR A 477 22.28 15.84 47.16
C THR A 477 20.78 16.00 46.88
N TRP A 478 20.02 16.48 47.86
CA TRP A 478 18.60 16.84 47.75
C TRP A 478 18.28 17.98 48.71
N GLU A 479 17.57 18.99 48.20
CA GLU A 479 17.01 20.08 48.99
C GLU A 479 15.47 19.96 49.03
N PRO A 480 14.87 19.59 50.18
CA PRO A 480 13.42 19.47 50.30
C PRO A 480 12.75 20.84 50.16
N CYS A 481 11.51 20.85 49.64
CA CYS A 481 10.70 22.05 49.69
C CYS A 481 10.56 22.55 51.14
N PRO A 482 10.63 23.87 51.41
CA PRO A 482 10.67 24.40 52.78
C PRO A 482 9.49 23.99 53.65
N HIS A 483 8.33 23.73 53.05
CA HIS A 483 7.12 23.31 53.78
C HIS A 483 7.10 21.82 54.13
N PHE A 484 8.00 21.00 53.57
CA PHE A 484 8.22 19.62 54.01
C PHE A 484 8.94 19.56 55.37
N ASP A 485 9.53 20.65 55.86
CA ASP A 485 10.12 20.65 57.21
C ASP A 485 9.10 20.83 58.32
N SER A 486 7.90 21.30 57.97
CA SER A 486 6.74 21.36 58.84
C SER A 486 5.84 20.15 58.61
N VAL A 487 5.16 19.65 59.65
CA VAL A 487 4.05 18.71 59.49
C VAL A 487 3.12 19.25 58.38
N PRO A 488 2.66 18.41 57.43
CA PRO A 488 1.82 18.89 56.34
C PRO A 488 0.63 19.67 56.87
N CYS A 489 0.31 20.79 56.21
CA CYS A 489 -0.89 21.54 56.57
C CYS A 489 -2.13 20.65 56.42
N LEU A 490 -3.14 20.88 57.26
CA LEU A 490 -4.39 20.11 57.23
C LEU A 490 -5.02 20.11 55.83
N SER A 491 -4.89 21.21 55.09
CA SER A 491 -5.35 21.28 53.69
C SER A 491 -4.67 20.23 52.81
N HIS A 492 -3.35 20.10 52.85
CA HIS A 492 -2.63 19.09 52.06
C HIS A 492 -2.99 17.66 52.48
N MET A 493 -3.14 17.40 53.79
CA MET A 493 -3.65 16.11 54.27
C MET A 493 -5.05 15.81 53.74
N CYS A 494 -5.94 16.80 53.76
CA CYS A 494 -7.28 16.67 53.17
C CYS A 494 -7.20 16.42 51.66
N ARG A 495 -6.31 17.10 50.92
CA ARG A 495 -6.08 16.87 49.49
C ARG A 495 -5.69 15.43 49.22
N LEU A 496 -4.70 14.91 49.93
CA LEU A 496 -4.24 13.53 49.78
C LEU A 496 -5.34 12.52 50.14
N GLN A 497 -6.11 12.80 51.19
CA GLN A 497 -7.22 11.93 51.59
C GLN A 497 -8.36 11.93 50.56
N VAL A 498 -8.71 13.09 50.02
CA VAL A 498 -9.71 13.21 48.95
C VAL A 498 -9.22 12.50 47.68
N ARG A 499 -7.93 12.64 47.34
CA ARG A 499 -7.30 11.87 46.25
C ARG A 499 -7.31 10.38 46.53
N SER A 500 -7.10 9.93 47.77
CA SER A 500 -7.17 8.51 48.11
C SER A 500 -8.59 7.94 47.94
N VAL A 501 -9.63 8.71 48.28
CA VAL A 501 -11.02 8.26 48.20
C VAL A 501 -11.57 8.33 46.77
N LEU A 502 -11.47 9.48 46.11
CA LEU A 502 -12.02 9.70 44.76
C LEU A 502 -11.08 9.15 43.67
N GLY A 503 -9.79 9.11 43.96
CA GLY A 503 -8.70 8.86 43.03
C GLY A 503 -8.39 10.05 42.12
N PRO A 504 -7.23 10.00 41.45
CA PRO A 504 -6.80 11.04 40.51
C PRO A 504 -7.82 11.32 39.41
N ASP A 505 -8.40 10.26 38.88
CA ASP A 505 -9.26 10.22 37.70
C ASP A 505 -10.47 11.15 37.78
N LEU A 506 -11.19 11.06 38.90
CA LEU A 506 -12.35 11.87 39.18
C LEU A 506 -11.97 13.30 39.57
N LEU A 507 -10.78 13.48 40.16
CA LEU A 507 -10.29 14.78 40.56
C LEU A 507 -9.78 15.62 39.39
N MET A 508 -9.32 15.01 38.30
CA MET A 508 -8.91 15.76 37.11
C MET A 508 -10.12 16.25 36.27
N ARG A 509 -11.34 15.86 36.63
CA ARG A 509 -12.57 16.24 35.93
C ARG A 509 -13.18 17.50 36.54
N THR A 510 -13.19 18.59 35.77
CA THR A 510 -13.76 19.87 36.21
C THR A 510 -15.23 19.75 36.59
N ASP A 511 -16.02 18.94 35.88
CA ASP A 511 -17.44 18.72 36.16
C ASP A 511 -17.67 17.96 37.47
N VAL A 512 -16.82 16.98 37.78
CA VAL A 512 -16.89 16.22 39.03
C VAL A 512 -16.42 17.07 40.21
N VAL A 513 -15.30 17.78 40.05
CA VAL A 513 -14.78 18.68 41.09
C VAL A 513 -15.77 19.82 41.39
N GLN A 514 -16.44 20.36 40.37
CA GLN A 514 -17.48 21.39 40.55
C GLN A 514 -18.73 20.90 41.28
N GLN A 515 -18.96 19.59 41.32
CA GLN A 515 -20.08 18.96 42.04
C GLN A 515 -19.69 18.57 43.48
N LEU A 516 -18.42 18.66 43.87
CA LEU A 516 -18.00 18.40 45.23
C LEU A 516 -18.51 19.52 46.16
N PRO A 517 -18.90 19.18 47.40
CA PRO A 517 -19.40 20.16 48.37
C PRO A 517 -18.25 20.98 48.99
N VAL A 518 -17.44 21.63 48.16
CA VAL A 518 -16.27 22.44 48.53
C VAL A 518 -16.31 23.79 47.81
N PRO A 519 -15.79 24.88 48.41
CA PRO A 519 -15.72 26.19 47.76
C PRO A 519 -14.97 26.15 46.43
N SER A 520 -15.42 26.93 45.44
CA SER A 520 -14.82 26.98 44.10
C SER A 520 -13.35 27.41 44.08
N LEU A 521 -12.91 28.20 45.06
CA LEU A 521 -11.52 28.58 45.28
C LEU A 521 -10.60 27.39 45.61
N LEU A 522 -11.17 26.26 46.03
CA LEU A 522 -10.43 25.03 46.33
C LEU A 522 -10.47 24.02 45.18
N TYR A 523 -11.06 24.36 44.02
CA TYR A 523 -11.12 23.44 42.88
C TYR A 523 -9.73 23.24 42.26
N ASP A 524 -8.99 24.32 42.01
CA ASP A 524 -7.59 24.25 41.55
C ASP A 524 -6.73 23.51 42.59
N PHE A 525 -7.05 23.70 43.87
CA PHE A 525 -6.42 22.99 44.96
C PHE A 525 -6.68 21.47 44.86
N LEU A 526 -7.90 21.00 44.60
CA LEU A 526 -8.17 19.56 44.47
C LEU A 526 -7.64 18.95 43.17
N GLN A 527 -7.45 19.78 42.14
CA GLN A 527 -6.87 19.39 40.84
C GLN A 527 -5.34 19.37 40.82
N PHE A 528 -4.68 19.74 41.92
CA PHE A 528 -3.22 19.92 41.99
C PHE A 528 -2.68 20.97 40.99
N GLY A 529 -3.52 21.93 40.58
CA GLY A 529 -3.16 22.96 39.59
C GLY A 529 -2.21 24.04 40.14
N ASP A 530 -2.08 24.13 41.46
CA ASP A 530 -1.13 24.99 42.18
C ASP A 530 0.32 24.46 42.17
N ILE A 531 0.53 23.20 41.79
CA ILE A 531 1.87 22.63 41.63
C ILE A 531 2.28 22.85 40.17
N PRO A 532 3.13 23.86 39.87
CA PRO A 532 3.46 24.19 38.50
C PRO A 532 4.20 23.02 37.84
N GLU A 533 3.73 22.59 36.67
CA GLU A 533 4.44 21.64 35.82
C GLU A 533 5.66 22.28 35.15
N ALA A 534 5.67 23.61 35.02
CA ALA A 534 6.61 24.35 34.19
C ALA A 534 7.90 24.79 34.92
N SER A 535 8.16 24.32 36.14
CA SER A 535 9.35 24.72 36.92
C SER A 535 10.62 23.91 36.63
N TYR A 536 10.57 22.92 35.74
CA TYR A 536 11.75 22.12 35.36
C TYR A 536 12.60 22.85 34.32
N THR A 537 13.40 23.83 34.74
CA THR A 537 14.41 24.45 33.88
C THR A 537 15.74 23.74 34.04
N HIS A 538 15.90 22.58 33.40
CA HIS A 538 17.23 22.04 33.10
C HIS A 538 17.54 22.12 31.62
N SER A 539 18.70 22.72 31.33
CA SER A 539 19.37 22.74 30.03
C SER A 539 19.53 21.31 29.49
N PRO A 540 19.43 21.10 28.16
CA PRO A 540 19.50 19.75 27.59
C PRO A 540 20.85 19.11 27.88
N PRO A 541 20.94 17.83 28.28
CA PRO A 541 22.13 17.06 28.01
C PRO A 541 22.30 16.95 26.49
N SER A 542 23.54 16.99 26.04
CA SER A 542 23.98 16.88 24.64
C SER A 542 23.42 15.62 23.95
N PRO A 543 23.33 15.61 22.60
CA PRO A 543 22.57 14.60 21.87
C PRO A 543 23.24 13.23 21.99
N LEU A 544 22.68 12.33 22.79
CA LEU A 544 22.86 10.89 22.64
C LEU A 544 21.89 10.37 21.57
N SER A 545 22.05 10.89 20.35
CA SER A 545 21.47 10.25 19.18
C SER A 545 22.29 8.99 18.87
N ASN A 546 21.59 7.86 18.74
CA ASN A 546 22.07 6.57 18.22
C ASN A 546 23.03 5.78 19.12
N ARG A 547 22.45 4.98 20.03
CA ARG A 547 22.87 3.61 20.30
C ARG A 547 21.73 2.79 20.94
N LEU A 548 20.75 2.39 20.13
CA LEU A 548 19.87 1.26 20.43
C LEU A 548 20.55 -0.11 20.19
N GLN A 549 21.87 -0.14 19.98
CA GLN A 549 22.68 -1.36 19.95
C GLN A 549 23.66 -1.33 21.10
N GLY A 550 23.28 -1.91 22.25
CA GLY A 550 24.23 -2.10 23.33
C GLY A 550 23.68 -2.14 24.75
N TYR A 551 22.45 -2.60 25.00
CA TYR A 551 22.08 -3.06 26.34
C TYR A 551 21.68 -4.53 26.26
N ARG A 552 22.70 -5.38 26.38
CA ARG A 552 22.49 -6.79 26.75
C ARG A 552 22.07 -6.84 28.21
N SER A 553 21.07 -7.69 28.44
CA SER A 553 20.50 -8.11 29.73
C SER A 553 21.44 -7.98 30.94
N ALA A 554 21.02 -7.20 31.92
CA ALA A 554 21.22 -7.55 33.32
C ALA A 554 19.82 -7.74 33.92
N HIS A 555 19.32 -8.98 33.85
CA HIS A 555 18.11 -9.37 34.55
C HIS A 555 18.36 -9.31 36.06
N GLU A 556 17.76 -8.32 36.73
CA GLU A 556 17.27 -8.51 38.09
C GLU A 556 15.77 -8.29 38.06
N HIS A 557 15.01 -9.39 38.01
CA HIS A 557 13.58 -9.37 38.32
C HIS A 557 13.42 -8.90 39.77
N ARG A 558 13.25 -7.59 39.98
CA ARG A 558 12.57 -7.09 41.17
C ARG A 558 11.09 -7.24 40.92
N HIS A 559 10.48 -8.20 41.61
CA HIS A 559 9.03 -8.30 41.71
C HIS A 559 8.49 -6.95 42.21
N VAL A 560 7.90 -6.18 41.30
CA VAL A 560 7.06 -5.04 41.64
C VAL A 560 5.63 -5.51 41.47
N LEU A 561 4.88 -5.45 42.57
CA LEU A 561 3.57 -6.05 42.86
C LEU A 561 3.62 -7.51 43.32
#